data_AF-A0A0D0GL37-F1
#
_entry.id   AF-A0A0D0GL37-F1
#
_cell.length_a   1.000
_cell.length_b   1.000
_cell.length_c   1.000
_cell.angle_alpha   90.00
_cell.angle_beta   90.00
_cell.angle_gamma   90.00
#
_symmetry.space_group_name_H-M   'P 1'
#
loop_
_entity.id
_entity.type
_entity.pdbx_description
1 polymer ?
#
loop_
_entity_poly.entity_id
_entity_poly.type
_entity_poly.pdbx_seq_one_letter_code
_entity_poly.pdbx_strand_id
1 'polypeptide(L)'
;MEEEAGDLQEVAVTFTGYQKIKTEQLTGSVSRITTKAYESVITTNNFLQGLQNKLPGLLINNDLKFEGNSLFQVRGISTMSANKQPLIVVDGYPTELTLDAINPNEIESVTLLKDAAAAAIYGVRASNGVIIVERKKAVRGNTKFEFRSTVSITPKEDYSTYRLAPAKTAMNYAIDSYFRNGSLGRDYYQLNYYRLPPGTEPLVDLASIKKSCSERYPEYD
;
A
#
# COMPACT_ATOMS: atom_id res chain seq x y z
N MET A 1 42.82 -29.34 1.00
CA MET A 1 43.01 -28.22 0.06
C MET A 1 41.86 -28.34 -0.92
N GLU A 2 40.61 -28.01 -0.54
CA GLU A 2 40.13 -26.76 0.08
C GLU A 2 40.69 -25.55 -0.66
N GLU A 3 40.02 -25.19 -1.76
CA GLU A 3 40.02 -23.82 -2.26
C GLU A 3 38.60 -23.29 -2.04
N GLU A 4 38.45 -22.45 -1.01
CA GLU A 4 37.29 -21.58 -0.85
C GLU A 4 37.27 -20.59 -2.03
N ALA A 5 36.37 -20.83 -2.99
CA ALA A 5 35.99 -19.85 -3.99
C ALA A 5 35.18 -18.75 -3.29
N GLY A 6 35.90 -17.71 -2.88
CA GLY A 6 35.34 -16.50 -2.29
C GLY A 6 34.26 -15.87 -3.17
N ASP A 7 33.14 -15.57 -2.51
CA ASP A 7 32.28 -14.42 -2.76
C ASP A 7 31.98 -14.12 -4.24
N LEU A 8 31.28 -15.05 -4.89
CA LEU A 8 30.59 -14.74 -6.15
C LEU A 8 29.54 -13.66 -5.84
N GLN A 9 29.87 -12.42 -6.22
CA GLN A 9 28.94 -11.31 -6.40
C GLN A 9 27.56 -11.86 -6.75
N GLU A 10 26.58 -11.57 -5.89
CA GLU A 10 25.16 -11.88 -6.10
C GLU A 10 24.72 -11.21 -7.40
N VAL A 11 24.96 -11.87 -8.54
CA VAL A 11 24.52 -11.41 -9.85
C VAL A 11 23.01 -11.42 -9.74
N ALA A 12 22.42 -10.24 -9.60
CA ALA A 12 20.98 -10.06 -9.57
C ALA A 12 20.43 -10.49 -10.93
N VAL A 13 20.14 -11.78 -11.04
CA VAL A 13 19.43 -12.38 -12.16
C VAL A 13 17.98 -11.99 -12.00
N THR A 14 17.47 -11.23 -12.96
CA THR A 14 16.10 -10.78 -12.94
C THR A 14 15.31 -11.62 -13.94
N PHE A 15 14.20 -12.17 -13.47
CA PHE A 15 13.32 -12.99 -14.28
C PHE A 15 12.30 -12.12 -15.00
N THR A 16 12.35 -12.13 -16.34
CA THR A 16 11.40 -11.39 -17.18
C THR A 16 10.12 -12.18 -17.47
N GLY A 17 10.00 -13.41 -16.95
CA GLY A 17 8.86 -14.31 -17.18
C GLY A 17 9.21 -15.60 -17.89
N TYR A 18 10.13 -15.50 -18.85
CA TYR A 18 10.56 -16.63 -19.68
C TYR A 18 12.08 -16.79 -19.70
N GLN A 19 12.82 -15.72 -19.40
CA GLN A 19 14.27 -15.70 -19.43
C GLN A 19 14.83 -15.10 -18.14
N LYS A 20 15.96 -15.66 -17.72
CA LYS A 20 16.79 -15.17 -16.62
C LYS A 20 17.88 -14.30 -17.22
N ILE A 21 17.71 -12.99 -17.16
CA ILE A 21 18.64 -12.02 -17.75
C ILE A 21 19.36 -11.30 -16.61
N LYS A 22 20.65 -11.02 -16.78
CA LYS A 22 21.38 -10.20 -15.81
C LYS A 22 20.76 -8.80 -15.80
N THR A 23 20.66 -8.18 -14.64
CA THR A 23 20.04 -6.84 -14.52
C THR A 23 20.71 -5.80 -15.45
N GLU A 24 22.02 -5.92 -15.68
CA GLU A 24 22.80 -5.08 -16.60
C GLU A 24 22.41 -5.21 -18.08
N GLN A 25 21.81 -6.33 -18.47
CA GLN A 25 21.43 -6.65 -19.85
C GLN A 25 19.96 -6.35 -20.14
N LEU A 26 19.20 -5.88 -19.15
CA LEU A 26 17.79 -5.52 -19.32
C LEU A 26 17.67 -4.16 -19.99
N THR A 27 16.95 -4.12 -21.11
CA THR A 27 16.55 -2.88 -21.75
C THR A 27 15.25 -2.36 -21.12
N GLY A 28 15.37 -1.36 -20.25
CA GLY A 28 14.23 -0.67 -19.63
C GLY A 28 14.29 -0.60 -18.10
N SER A 29 13.26 0.01 -17.51
CA SER A 29 13.13 0.23 -16.08
C SER A 29 12.50 -0.98 -15.40
N VAL A 30 13.35 -1.71 -14.70
CA VAL A 30 12.98 -2.86 -13.88
C VAL A 30 13.35 -2.60 -12.44
N SER A 31 12.54 -3.08 -11.50
CA SER A 31 12.87 -3.05 -10.08
C SER A 31 12.60 -4.40 -9.46
N ARG A 32 13.61 -4.97 -8.82
CA ARG A 32 13.54 -6.29 -8.18
C ARG A 32 13.73 -6.12 -6.69
N ILE A 33 12.93 -6.85 -5.91
CA ILE A 33 13.16 -7.05 -4.48
C ILE A 33 13.44 -8.53 -4.22
N THR A 34 14.36 -8.79 -3.30
CA THR A 34 14.72 -10.13 -2.85
C THR A 34 13.90 -10.54 -1.64
N THR A 35 13.91 -11.83 -1.31
CA THR A 35 13.23 -12.40 -0.13
C THR A 35 13.55 -11.63 1.14
N LYS A 36 14.83 -11.31 1.37
CA LYS A 36 15.28 -10.58 2.58
C LYS A 36 14.63 -9.20 2.71
N ALA A 37 14.51 -8.47 1.61
CA ALA A 37 13.88 -7.15 1.61
C ALA A 37 12.36 -7.25 1.80
N TYR A 38 11.74 -8.29 1.24
CA TYR A 38 10.31 -8.55 1.37
C TYR A 38 9.92 -8.98 2.80
N GLU A 39 10.68 -9.89 3.41
CA GLU A 39 10.45 -10.40 4.76
C GLU A 39 10.82 -9.41 5.89
N SER A 40 11.37 -8.24 5.55
CA SER A 40 11.67 -7.17 6.52
C SER A 40 10.42 -6.54 7.15
N VAL A 41 9.24 -6.81 6.59
CA VAL A 41 7.94 -6.39 7.11
C VAL A 41 7.13 -7.65 7.41
N ILE A 42 6.42 -7.66 8.53
CA ILE A 42 5.50 -8.75 8.86
C ILE A 42 4.30 -8.67 7.91
N THR A 43 4.27 -9.54 6.90
CA THR A 43 3.21 -9.65 5.89
C THR A 43 2.25 -10.76 6.28
N THR A 44 1.38 -10.51 7.26
CA THR A 44 0.57 -11.59 7.84
C THR A 44 -0.46 -12.14 6.85
N ASN A 45 -1.11 -11.28 6.05
CA ASN A 45 -2.22 -11.69 5.17
C ASN A 45 -2.26 -11.01 3.79
N ASN A 46 -1.46 -9.99 3.52
CA ASN A 46 -1.56 -9.24 2.26
C ASN A 46 -0.18 -9.11 1.60
N PHE A 47 -0.05 -9.73 0.42
CA PHE A 47 1.16 -9.69 -0.40
C PHE A 47 1.63 -8.25 -0.67
N LEU A 48 0.71 -7.34 -0.98
CA LEU A 48 0.98 -5.95 -1.34
C LEU A 48 1.66 -5.16 -0.23
N GLN A 49 1.36 -5.47 1.02
CA GLN A 49 1.92 -4.75 2.16
C GLN A 49 3.44 -4.88 2.23
N GLY A 50 3.98 -6.05 1.86
CA GLY A 50 5.43 -6.26 1.80
C GLY A 50 6.11 -5.55 0.63
N LEU A 51 5.34 -5.15 -0.39
CA LEU A 51 5.84 -4.37 -1.52
C LEU A 51 5.76 -2.87 -1.28
N GLN A 52 4.92 -2.45 -0.34
CA GLN A 52 4.68 -1.05 -0.05
C GLN A 52 5.99 -0.37 0.36
N ASN A 53 6.31 0.73 -0.33
CA ASN A 53 7.54 1.51 -0.14
C ASN A 53 8.86 0.74 -0.40
N LYS A 54 8.80 -0.49 -0.93
CA LYS A 54 9.99 -1.26 -1.33
C LYS A 54 10.25 -1.19 -2.83
N LEU A 55 9.20 -1.03 -3.62
CA LEU A 55 9.29 -0.92 -5.08
C LEU A 55 9.04 0.54 -5.54
N PRO A 56 10.05 1.23 -6.12
CA PRO A 56 9.87 2.59 -6.57
C PRO A 56 8.87 2.66 -7.73
N GLY A 57 7.90 3.57 -7.66
CA GLY A 57 6.87 3.74 -8.67
C GLY A 57 5.73 2.72 -8.60
N LEU A 58 5.69 1.86 -7.58
CA LEU A 58 4.50 1.10 -7.21
C LEU A 58 3.68 1.92 -6.21
N LEU A 59 2.44 2.24 -6.57
CA LEU A 59 1.48 2.92 -5.71
C LEU A 59 0.43 1.91 -5.27
N ILE A 60 0.21 1.81 -3.97
CA ILE A 60 -0.75 0.89 -3.38
C ILE A 60 -1.72 1.70 -2.54
N ASN A 61 -3.00 1.62 -2.90
CA ASN A 61 -4.10 2.24 -2.16
C ASN A 61 -4.91 1.13 -1.49
N ASN A 62 -4.81 1.05 -0.17
CA ASN A 62 -5.49 0.04 0.63
C ASN A 62 -6.97 0.39 0.91
N ASP A 63 -7.35 1.67 0.77
CA ASP A 63 -8.70 2.16 1.03
C ASP A 63 -9.65 1.86 -0.14
N LEU A 64 -9.11 1.86 -1.36
CA LEU A 64 -9.84 1.55 -2.58
C LEU A 64 -9.62 0.09 -2.96
N LYS A 65 -10.72 -0.65 -3.14
CA LYS A 65 -10.69 -2.01 -3.68
C LYS A 65 -11.15 -2.03 -5.14
N PHE A 66 -10.45 -2.77 -5.98
CA PHE A 66 -10.79 -3.04 -7.37
C PHE A 66 -10.65 -4.55 -7.62
N GLU A 67 -11.73 -5.18 -8.11
CA GLU A 67 -11.79 -6.63 -8.35
C GLU A 67 -11.37 -7.49 -7.14
N GLY A 68 -11.79 -7.09 -5.94
CA GLY A 68 -11.48 -7.78 -4.68
C GLY A 68 -10.10 -7.48 -4.09
N ASN A 69 -9.21 -6.84 -4.85
CA ASN A 69 -7.86 -6.46 -4.44
C ASN A 69 -7.77 -4.99 -4.02
N SER A 70 -6.80 -4.63 -3.16
CA SER A 70 -6.40 -3.22 -3.01
C SER A 70 -6.00 -2.64 -4.38
N LEU A 71 -6.29 -1.37 -4.64
CA LEU A 71 -5.93 -0.75 -5.90
C LEU A 71 -4.41 -0.51 -5.94
N PHE A 72 -3.69 -1.21 -6.81
CA PHE A 72 -2.26 -0.99 -7.06
C PHE A 72 -2.03 -0.51 -8.49
N GLN A 73 -1.07 0.41 -8.66
CA GLN A 73 -0.76 1.07 -9.92
C GLN A 73 0.75 1.22 -10.08
N VAL A 74 1.25 1.12 -11.32
CA VAL A 74 2.66 1.35 -11.64
C VAL A 74 2.77 2.69 -12.36
N ARG A 75 3.51 3.63 -11.77
CA ARG A 75 3.67 5.01 -12.29
C ARG A 75 2.37 5.80 -12.46
N GLY A 76 1.39 5.54 -11.59
CA GLY A 76 0.12 6.29 -11.56
C GLY A 76 -0.91 5.78 -12.57
N ILE A 77 -1.93 6.60 -12.84
CA ILE A 77 -3.08 6.23 -13.68
C ILE A 77 -2.70 6.42 -15.15
N SER A 78 -2.42 5.32 -15.84
CA SER A 78 -2.14 5.28 -17.28
C SER A 78 -3.39 5.23 -18.16
N THR A 79 -4.57 4.94 -17.59
CA THR A 79 -5.81 4.72 -18.36
C THR A 79 -6.99 5.54 -17.83
N MET A 80 -7.66 6.27 -18.73
CA MET A 80 -8.82 7.09 -18.37
C MET A 80 -10.09 6.28 -18.10
N SER A 81 -10.27 5.11 -18.74
CA SER A 81 -11.53 4.34 -18.69
C SER A 81 -11.37 2.80 -18.73
N ALA A 82 -10.14 2.27 -18.78
CA ALA A 82 -9.87 0.83 -18.87
C ALA A 82 -9.43 0.25 -17.51
N ASN A 83 -9.20 -1.07 -17.44
CA ASN A 83 -8.59 -1.73 -16.28
C ASN A 83 -7.32 -0.96 -15.89
N LYS A 84 -7.24 -0.57 -14.61
CA LYS A 84 -6.18 0.31 -14.06
C LYS A 84 -5.08 -0.48 -13.35
N GLN A 85 -5.29 -1.78 -13.14
CA GLN A 85 -4.31 -2.63 -12.46
C GLN A 85 -3.26 -3.14 -13.46
N PRO A 86 -2.00 -3.30 -13.01
CA PRO A 86 -0.97 -3.99 -13.77
C PRO A 86 -1.21 -5.51 -13.77
N LEU A 87 -0.66 -6.19 -14.78
CA LEU A 87 -0.77 -7.64 -14.89
C LEU A 87 0.11 -8.32 -13.84
N ILE A 88 -0.41 -9.35 -13.18
CA ILE A 88 0.37 -10.19 -12.26
C ILE A 88 0.72 -11.51 -12.95
N VAL A 89 1.97 -11.92 -12.77
CA VAL A 89 2.51 -13.15 -13.32
C VAL A 89 3.13 -13.94 -12.18
N VAL A 90 2.63 -15.14 -11.92
CA VAL A 90 3.16 -16.04 -10.90
C VAL A 90 3.85 -17.20 -11.60
N ASP A 91 5.15 -17.36 -11.37
CA ASP A 91 5.99 -18.39 -12.01
C ASP A 91 5.87 -18.48 -13.54
N GLY A 92 5.68 -17.33 -14.20
CA GLY A 92 5.54 -17.23 -15.66
C GLY A 92 4.10 -17.34 -16.17
N TYR A 93 3.12 -17.62 -15.31
CA TYR A 93 1.70 -17.68 -15.69
C TYR A 93 0.98 -16.38 -15.32
N PRO A 94 0.39 -15.66 -16.29
CA PRO A 94 -0.42 -14.50 -16.00
C PRO A 94 -1.67 -14.93 -15.24
N THR A 95 -1.97 -14.24 -14.14
CA THR A 95 -3.11 -14.55 -13.29
C THR A 95 -3.92 -13.29 -12.99
N GLU A 96 -5.23 -13.48 -12.91
CA GLU A 96 -6.20 -12.48 -12.46
C GLU A 96 -6.64 -12.77 -11.02
N LEU A 97 -5.94 -13.70 -10.33
CA LEU A 97 -6.24 -14.05 -8.95
C LEU A 97 -6.12 -12.83 -8.03
N THR A 98 -6.95 -12.86 -6.99
CA THR A 98 -6.85 -11.98 -5.84
C THR A 98 -5.48 -12.17 -5.19
N LEU A 99 -4.75 -11.09 -4.90
CA LEU A 99 -3.40 -11.11 -4.34
C LEU A 99 -3.37 -11.75 -2.94
N ASP A 100 -4.53 -11.81 -2.28
CA ASP A 100 -4.75 -12.52 -1.02
C ASP A 100 -4.52 -14.04 -1.14
N ALA A 101 -4.62 -14.61 -2.35
CA ALA A 101 -4.36 -16.02 -2.60
C ALA A 101 -2.86 -16.36 -2.70
N ILE A 102 -1.98 -15.35 -2.78
CA ILE A 102 -0.53 -15.56 -2.84
C ILE A 102 0.01 -15.61 -1.41
N ASN A 103 0.52 -16.77 -0.99
CA ASN A 103 1.17 -16.94 0.30
C ASN A 103 2.49 -16.13 0.37
N PRO A 104 2.60 -15.11 1.24
CA PRO A 104 3.80 -14.29 1.35
C PRO A 104 5.07 -15.09 1.71
N ASN A 105 4.93 -16.22 2.40
CA ASN A 105 6.06 -17.04 2.85
C ASN A 105 6.73 -17.83 1.72
N GLU A 106 6.02 -18.04 0.61
CA GLU A 106 6.51 -18.79 -0.55
C GLU A 106 7.22 -17.90 -1.57
N ILE A 107 7.38 -16.61 -1.29
CA ILE A 107 7.91 -15.65 -2.27
C ILE A 107 9.44 -15.65 -2.23
N GLU A 108 10.06 -15.92 -3.37
CA GLU A 108 11.51 -15.82 -3.56
C GLU A 108 11.90 -14.40 -3.98
N SER A 109 11.24 -13.88 -5.01
CA SER A 109 11.50 -12.52 -5.47
C SER A 109 10.30 -11.92 -6.17
N VAL A 110 10.25 -10.59 -6.17
CA VAL A 110 9.25 -9.84 -6.92
C VAL A 110 9.96 -8.87 -7.83
N THR A 111 9.61 -8.95 -9.11
CA THR A 111 10.17 -8.12 -10.16
C THR A 111 9.06 -7.28 -10.76
N LEU A 112 9.23 -5.97 -10.73
CA LEU A 112 8.34 -4.98 -11.32
C LEU A 112 8.91 -4.49 -12.65
N LEU A 113 8.18 -4.74 -13.73
CA LEU A 113 8.45 -4.19 -15.06
C LEU A 113 7.61 -2.93 -15.23
N LYS A 114 8.28 -1.77 -15.32
CA LYS A 114 7.61 -0.45 -15.37
C LYS A 114 7.48 0.11 -16.77
N ASP A 115 8.36 -0.31 -17.67
CA ASP A 115 8.43 0.21 -19.03
C ASP A 115 7.83 -0.77 -20.03
N ALA A 116 7.22 -0.22 -21.08
CA ALA A 116 6.66 -0.98 -22.18
C ALA A 116 7.68 -1.90 -22.86
N ALA A 117 8.95 -1.50 -22.97
CA ALA A 117 9.99 -2.33 -23.58
C ALA A 117 10.23 -3.65 -22.82
N ALA A 118 10.29 -3.57 -21.49
CA ALA A 118 10.46 -4.74 -20.63
C ALA A 118 9.17 -5.57 -20.53
N ALA A 119 8.01 -4.89 -20.53
CA ALA A 119 6.69 -5.50 -20.38
C ALA A 119 6.10 -6.06 -21.70
N ALA A 120 6.66 -5.70 -22.87
CA ALA A 120 6.15 -6.04 -24.20
C ALA A 120 5.95 -7.55 -24.42
N ILE A 121 6.72 -8.39 -23.72
CA ILE A 121 6.63 -9.85 -23.77
C ILE A 121 5.22 -10.34 -23.39
N TYR A 122 4.51 -9.60 -22.53
CA TYR A 122 3.15 -9.94 -22.06
C TYR A 122 2.03 -9.28 -22.87
N GLY A 123 2.37 -8.55 -23.94
CA GLY A 123 1.41 -7.95 -24.88
C GLY A 123 0.59 -6.79 -24.30
N VAL A 124 -0.62 -6.58 -24.85
CA VAL A 124 -1.47 -5.41 -24.55
C VAL A 124 -1.86 -5.32 -23.07
N ARG A 125 -1.98 -6.46 -22.38
CA ARG A 125 -2.29 -6.50 -20.93
C ARG A 125 -1.17 -5.93 -20.06
N ALA A 126 0.04 -5.80 -20.61
CA ALA A 126 1.22 -5.26 -19.94
C ALA A 126 1.29 -3.73 -19.98
N SER A 127 0.31 -3.05 -20.59
CA SER A 127 0.31 -1.59 -20.79
C SER A 127 0.38 -0.79 -19.49
N ASN A 128 -0.14 -1.35 -18.39
CA ASN A 128 -0.09 -0.73 -17.06
C ASN A 128 1.11 -1.21 -16.21
N GLY A 129 2.03 -1.97 -16.80
CA GLY A 129 3.14 -2.64 -16.11
C GLY A 129 2.84 -4.10 -15.76
N VAL A 130 3.89 -4.82 -15.35
CA VAL A 130 3.81 -6.24 -14.97
C VAL A 130 4.52 -6.47 -13.65
N ILE A 131 3.86 -7.17 -12.73
CA ILE A 131 4.44 -7.66 -11.49
C ILE A 131 4.68 -9.15 -11.64
N ILE A 132 5.94 -9.55 -11.66
CA ILE A 132 6.36 -10.94 -11.72
C ILE A 132 6.71 -11.41 -10.31
N VAL A 133 6.05 -12.46 -9.86
CA VAL A 133 6.30 -13.13 -8.59
C VAL A 133 6.93 -14.47 -8.87
N GLU A 134 8.14 -14.68 -8.36
CA GLU A 134 8.80 -15.98 -8.36
C GLU A 134 8.61 -16.63 -6.99
N ARG A 135 8.10 -17.87 -6.96
CA ARG A 135 8.01 -18.64 -5.72
C ARG A 135 9.30 -19.40 -5.43
N LYS A 136 9.56 -19.63 -4.14
CA LYS A 136 10.68 -20.43 -3.63
C LYS A 136 10.63 -21.83 -4.25
N LYS A 137 11.71 -22.22 -4.94
CA LYS A 137 11.84 -23.55 -5.58
C LYS A 137 12.73 -24.46 -4.75
N ALA A 138 12.50 -25.77 -4.86
CA ALA A 138 13.37 -26.76 -4.27
C ALA A 138 14.77 -26.69 -4.90
N VAL A 139 15.80 -26.57 -4.06
CA VAL A 139 17.20 -26.59 -4.49
C VAL A 139 17.72 -28.02 -4.39
N ARG A 140 18.39 -28.49 -5.44
CA ARG A 140 18.97 -29.84 -5.47
C ARG A 140 20.10 -29.94 -4.44
N GLY A 141 20.02 -30.90 -3.54
CA GLY A 141 21.00 -31.10 -2.46
C GLY A 141 20.31 -31.36 -1.13
N ASN A 142 20.82 -30.73 -0.06
CA ASN A 142 20.35 -30.93 1.30
C ASN A 142 18.96 -30.35 1.52
N THR A 143 18.05 -31.15 2.07
CA THR A 143 16.72 -30.70 2.48
C THR A 143 16.83 -29.70 3.63
N LYS A 144 16.31 -28.49 3.44
CA LYS A 144 16.22 -27.45 4.47
C LYS A 144 14.76 -27.32 4.90
N PHE A 145 14.53 -27.41 6.21
CA PHE A 145 13.22 -27.16 6.80
C PHE A 145 13.28 -25.83 7.56
N GLU A 146 12.38 -24.92 7.20
CA GLU A 146 12.19 -23.65 7.91
C GLU A 146 10.79 -23.66 8.52
N PHE A 147 10.72 -23.40 9.83
CA PHE A 147 9.46 -23.26 10.54
C PHE A 147 9.36 -21.83 11.06
N ARG A 148 8.28 -21.14 10.70
CA ARG A 148 8.00 -19.77 11.11
C ARG A 148 6.68 -19.71 11.85
N SER A 149 6.68 -19.13 13.04
CA SER A 149 5.48 -18.86 13.83
C SER A 149 5.49 -17.39 14.23
N THR A 150 4.42 -16.68 13.88
CA THR A 150 4.25 -15.26 14.18
C THR A 150 3.05 -15.11 15.13
N VAL A 151 3.29 -14.55 16.32
CA VAL A 151 2.24 -14.22 17.28
C VAL A 151 2.16 -12.70 17.39
N SER A 152 1.01 -12.14 17.05
CA SER A 152 0.75 -10.69 17.16
C SER A 152 -0.25 -10.44 18.28
N ILE A 153 0.13 -9.60 19.24
CA ILE A 153 -0.75 -9.13 20.30
C ILE A 153 -1.07 -7.67 20.00
N THR A 154 -2.35 -7.38 19.70
CA THR A 154 -2.84 -6.01 19.57
C THR A 154 -3.38 -5.58 20.93
N PRO A 155 -2.68 -4.72 21.70
CA PRO A 155 -3.21 -4.22 22.95
C PRO A 155 -4.46 -3.39 22.70
N LYS A 156 -5.36 -3.32 23.70
CA LYS A 156 -6.49 -2.38 23.65
C LYS A 156 -5.92 -0.97 23.54
N GLU A 157 -6.45 -0.20 22.59
CA GLU A 157 -6.12 1.21 22.40
C GLU A 157 -6.31 1.98 23.72
N ASP A 158 -5.24 2.65 24.18
CA ASP A 158 -5.29 3.50 25.37
C ASP A 158 -5.77 4.91 24.99
N TYR A 159 -7.06 5.14 25.21
CA TYR A 159 -7.70 6.41 24.91
C TYR A 159 -7.23 7.57 25.81
N SER A 160 -6.51 7.30 26.91
CA SER A 160 -6.03 8.34 27.84
C SER A 160 -4.88 9.18 27.26
N THR A 161 -4.15 8.63 26.28
CA THR A 161 -3.06 9.34 25.58
C THR A 161 -3.58 10.32 24.53
N TYR A 162 -4.85 10.19 24.13
CA TYR A 162 -5.45 11.11 23.18
C TYR A 162 -5.78 12.43 23.87
N ARG A 163 -5.24 13.52 23.33
CA ARG A 163 -5.72 14.87 23.62
C ARG A 163 -7.06 15.07 22.91
N LEU A 164 -8.10 14.43 23.43
CA LEU A 164 -9.47 14.63 22.96
C LEU A 164 -9.83 16.10 23.16
N ALA A 165 -10.45 16.70 22.13
CA ALA A 165 -10.93 18.06 22.24
C ALA A 165 -11.95 18.15 23.40
N PRO A 166 -11.90 19.20 24.24
CA PRO A 166 -12.92 19.45 25.24
C PRO A 166 -14.31 19.46 24.58
N ALA A 167 -15.33 18.98 25.29
CA ALA A 167 -16.70 18.91 24.78
C ALA A 167 -17.20 20.25 24.19
N LYS A 168 -16.78 21.37 24.78
CA LYS A 168 -17.07 22.72 24.30
C LYS A 168 -16.49 22.98 22.91
N THR A 169 -15.23 22.59 22.66
CA THR A 169 -14.57 22.79 21.37
C THR A 169 -15.21 21.93 20.29
N ALA A 170 -15.53 20.67 20.61
CA ALA A 170 -16.25 19.78 19.71
C ALA A 170 -17.65 20.32 19.34
N MET A 171 -18.39 20.81 20.34
CA MET A 171 -19.72 21.41 20.11
C MET A 171 -19.64 22.71 19.31
N ASN A 172 -18.68 23.58 19.61
CA ASN A 172 -18.51 24.83 18.85
C ASN A 172 -18.13 24.56 17.40
N TYR A 173 -17.26 23.58 17.12
CA TYR A 173 -16.96 23.16 15.75
C TYR A 173 -18.20 22.60 15.04
N ALA A 174 -19.03 21.81 15.74
CA ALA A 174 -20.27 21.28 15.19
C ALA A 174 -21.20 22.40 14.71
N ILE A 175 -21.41 23.38 15.59
CA ILE A 175 -22.22 24.56 15.34
C ILE A 175 -21.64 25.35 14.16
N ASP A 176 -20.33 25.57 14.14
CA ASP A 176 -19.63 26.28 13.06
C ASP A 176 -19.75 25.54 11.71
N SER A 177 -19.59 24.21 11.70
CA SER A 177 -19.75 23.37 10.51
C SER A 177 -21.19 23.40 9.98
N TYR A 178 -22.18 23.43 10.87
CA TYR A 178 -23.59 23.56 10.53
C TYR A 178 -23.89 24.91 9.88
N PHE A 179 -23.40 26.01 10.48
CA PHE A 179 -23.62 27.34 9.93
C PHE A 179 -22.91 27.58 8.61
N ARG A 180 -21.70 27.01 8.41
CA ARG A 180 -20.98 27.11 7.14
C ARG A 180 -21.56 26.24 6.04
N ASN A 181 -21.93 24.99 6.32
CA ASN A 181 -22.29 24.00 5.29
C ASN A 181 -23.81 23.70 5.21
N GLY A 182 -24.66 24.35 6.02
CA GLY A 182 -26.12 24.15 6.03
C GLY A 182 -26.58 22.75 6.44
N SER A 183 -25.65 21.93 6.95
CA SER A 183 -25.87 20.58 7.43
C SER A 183 -24.81 20.27 8.48
N LEU A 184 -25.12 19.41 9.45
CA LEU A 184 -24.06 18.79 10.26
C LEU A 184 -23.25 17.98 9.26
N GLY A 185 -22.11 18.51 8.83
CA GLY A 185 -21.29 17.89 7.81
C GLY A 185 -21.00 16.44 8.20
N ARG A 186 -20.72 15.58 7.21
CA ARG A 186 -20.14 14.23 7.47
C ARG A 186 -19.01 14.29 8.51
N ASP A 187 -18.32 15.42 8.58
CA ASP A 187 -17.24 15.76 9.51
C ASP A 187 -17.64 15.77 11.00
N TYR A 188 -18.89 16.11 11.36
CA TYR A 188 -19.34 16.10 12.76
C TYR A 188 -19.37 14.69 13.34
N TYR A 189 -19.83 13.71 12.56
CA TYR A 189 -19.77 12.29 12.95
C TYR A 189 -18.34 11.73 12.86
N GLN A 190 -17.47 12.33 12.04
CA GLN A 190 -16.07 11.90 11.88
C GLN A 190 -15.16 12.44 13.00
N LEU A 191 -15.48 13.57 13.64
CA LEU A 191 -14.65 14.15 14.73
C LEU A 191 -14.67 13.34 16.03
N ASN A 192 -15.73 12.59 16.30
CA ASN A 192 -15.71 11.60 17.38
C ASN A 192 -14.76 10.41 17.09
N TYR A 193 -14.24 10.30 15.86
CA TYR A 193 -13.36 9.22 15.41
C TYR A 193 -11.99 9.69 14.88
N TYR A 194 -11.78 10.99 14.65
CA TYR A 194 -10.51 11.49 14.12
C TYR A 194 -9.52 11.84 15.24
N ARG A 195 -8.44 11.04 15.27
CA ARG A 195 -7.23 11.25 16.06
C ARG A 195 -6.55 12.53 15.54
N LEU A 196 -6.78 13.68 16.18
CA LEU A 196 -6.06 14.91 15.80
C LEU A 196 -4.58 14.78 16.23
N PRO A 197 -3.62 14.94 15.30
CA PRO A 197 -2.22 14.96 15.67
C PRO A 197 -1.94 16.11 16.66
N PRO A 198 -0.96 15.95 17.57
CA PRO A 198 -0.63 17.00 18.54
C PRO A 198 -0.26 18.30 17.81
N GLY A 199 -0.97 19.39 18.12
CA GLY A 199 -0.73 20.72 17.55
C GLY A 199 -1.77 21.20 16.53
N THR A 200 -2.69 20.34 16.07
CA THR A 200 -3.85 20.76 15.26
C THR A 200 -5.07 20.94 16.15
N GLU A 201 -5.10 22.02 16.93
CA GLU A 201 -6.33 22.42 17.59
C GLU A 201 -7.18 23.20 16.56
N PRO A 202 -8.43 22.79 16.26
CA PRO A 202 -9.28 23.57 15.39
C PRO A 202 -9.58 24.91 16.05
N LEU A 203 -9.08 25.99 15.46
CA LEU A 203 -9.40 27.35 15.86
C LEU A 203 -10.82 27.67 15.36
N VAL A 204 -11.78 27.76 16.29
CA VAL A 204 -13.16 28.11 16.00
C VAL A 204 -13.36 29.60 16.31
N ASP A 205 -13.75 30.39 15.30
CA ASP A 205 -14.06 31.80 15.47
C ASP A 205 -15.47 31.98 16.08
N LEU A 206 -15.51 32.23 17.38
CA LEU A 206 -16.76 32.39 18.13
C LEU A 206 -17.47 33.73 17.85
N ALA A 207 -16.77 34.73 17.33
CA ALA A 207 -17.33 36.05 17.10
C ALA A 207 -18.23 36.07 15.85
N SER A 208 -17.79 35.38 14.78
CA SER A 208 -18.61 35.21 13.58
C SER A 208 -19.85 34.33 13.81
N ILE A 209 -19.76 33.33 14.69
CA ILE A 209 -20.90 32.49 15.09
C ILE A 209 -21.99 33.30 15.79
N LYS A 210 -21.62 34.14 16.78
CA LYS A 210 -22.60 34.97 17.49
C LYS A 210 -23.34 35.92 16.55
N LYS A 211 -22.61 36.55 15.63
CA LYS A 211 -23.19 37.46 14.64
C LYS A 211 -24.15 36.73 13.68
N SER A 212 -23.77 35.55 13.20
CA SER A 212 -24.65 34.74 12.33
C SER A 212 -25.87 34.19 13.07
N CYS A 213 -25.77 33.90 14.38
CA CYS A 213 -26.89 33.45 15.20
C CYS A 213 -27.89 34.59 15.43
N SER A 214 -27.44 35.77 15.83
CA SER A 214 -28.30 36.93 16.08
C SER A 214 -29.01 37.41 14.79
N GLU A 215 -28.35 37.29 13.64
CA GLU A 215 -28.93 37.68 12.34
C GLU A 215 -29.98 36.68 11.82
N ARG A 216 -29.92 35.40 12.22
CA ARG A 216 -30.77 34.34 11.67
C ARG A 216 -31.88 33.87 12.64
N TYR A 217 -31.69 34.05 13.94
CA TYR A 217 -32.61 33.64 15.00
C TYR A 217 -32.68 34.70 16.12
N PRO A 218 -33.31 35.85 15.87
CA PRO A 218 -33.39 36.94 16.84
C PRO A 218 -34.20 36.61 18.09
N GLU A 219 -34.97 35.51 18.10
CA GLU A 219 -35.75 35.07 19.26
C GLU A 219 -34.95 34.37 20.38
N TYR A 220 -33.64 34.13 20.21
CA TYR A 220 -32.79 33.39 21.17
C TYR A 220 -31.63 34.20 21.78
N ASP A 221 -31.60 35.53 21.60
CA ASP A 221 -30.65 36.45 22.25
C ASP A 221 -31.16 36.99 23.61
#